data_AF-A0A3R9YMH0-F1
#
_entry.id   AF-A0A3R9YMH0-F1
#
_cell.length_a   1.000
_cell.length_b   1.000
_cell.length_c   1.000
_cell.angle_alpha   90.00
_cell.angle_beta   90.00
_cell.angle_gamma   90.00
#
_symmetry.space_group_name_H-M   'P 1'
#
loop_
_entity.id
_entity.type
_entity.pdbx_description
1 polymer ?
#
loop_
_entity_poly.entity_id
_entity_poly.type
_entity_poly.pdbx_seq_one_letter_code
_entity_poly.pdbx_strand_id
1 'polypeptide(L)' 'MCRDDGLAALDRQMASVYGSAVADADDSQRYILRQTARRFYAFRDNCGSAACIAGAYRDRISEIRDIMNGDWTPPR' A
#
# COMPACT_ATOMS: atom_id res chain seq x y z
N MET A 1 16.13 -9.37 9.04
CA MET A 1 14.98 -8.81 9.77
C MET A 1 13.75 -9.67 9.48
N CYS A 2 13.39 -10.59 10.38
CA CYS A 2 12.22 -11.50 10.27
C CYS A 2 11.65 -11.79 11.67
N ARG A 3 11.52 -10.77 12.54
CA ARG A 3 11.18 -10.97 13.97
C ARG A 3 9.80 -10.45 14.37
N ASP A 4 8.94 -10.14 13.40
CA ASP A 4 7.58 -9.69 13.67
C ASP A 4 6.62 -10.38 12.70
N ASP A 5 6.00 -11.47 13.16
CA ASP A 5 5.04 -12.26 12.38
C ASP A 5 3.83 -11.41 11.95
N GLY A 6 3.51 -10.38 12.73
CA GLY A 6 2.46 -9.42 12.40
C GLY A 6 2.80 -8.57 11.18
N LEU A 7 4.04 -8.07 11.09
CA LEU A 7 4.50 -7.32 9.91
C LEU A 7 4.57 -8.19 8.67
N ALA A 8 4.99 -9.46 8.80
CA ALA A 8 5.01 -10.39 7.68
C ALA A 8 3.59 -10.71 7.17
N ALA A 9 2.61 -10.81 8.07
CA ALA A 9 1.21 -10.97 7.67
C ALA A 9 0.66 -9.74 6.94
N LEU A 10 0.96 -8.52 7.43
CA LEU A 10 0.55 -7.27 6.80
C LEU A 10 1.20 -7.07 5.42
N ASP A 11 2.47 -7.43 5.27
CA ASP A 11 3.18 -7.37 3.98
C ASP A 11 2.50 -8.29 2.95
N ARG A 12 2.24 -9.55 3.30
CA ARG A 12 1.52 -10.49 2.43
C ARG A 12 0.12 -10.02 2.08
N GLN A 13 -0.61 -9.46 3.06
CA GLN A 13 -1.94 -8.91 2.82
C GLN A 13 -1.87 -7.73 1.84
N MET A 14 -0.94 -6.80 2.05
CA MET A 14 -0.77 -5.64 1.16
C MET A 14 -0.39 -6.08 -0.25
N ALA A 15 0.56 -7.00 -0.39
CA ALA A 15 0.98 -7.53 -1.68
C ALA A 15 -0.19 -8.21 -2.43
N SER A 16 -1.02 -8.99 -1.73
CA SER A 16 -2.23 -9.60 -2.30
C SER A 16 -3.23 -8.54 -2.76
N VAL A 17 -3.54 -7.55 -1.93
CA VAL A 17 -4.50 -6.48 -2.27
C VAL A 17 -4.01 -5.67 -3.47
N TYR A 18 -2.74 -5.32 -3.50
CA TYR A 18 -2.15 -4.59 -4.62
C TYR A 18 -2.16 -5.41 -5.92
N GLY A 19 -1.83 -6.70 -5.84
CA GLY A 19 -1.86 -7.61 -7.00
C GLY A 19 -3.25 -7.71 -7.63
N SER A 20 -4.28 -7.91 -6.81
CA SER A 20 -5.68 -7.93 -7.26
C SER A 20 -6.10 -6.57 -7.84
N ALA A 21 -5.81 -5.47 -7.14
CA ALA A 21 -6.16 -4.13 -7.61
C ALA A 21 -5.53 -3.80 -8.96
N VAL A 22 -4.26 -4.15 -9.19
CA VAL A 22 -3.59 -3.92 -10.48
C VAL A 22 -4.19 -4.77 -11.60
N ALA A 23 -4.65 -5.99 -11.30
CA ALA A 23 -5.29 -6.86 -12.27
C ALA A 23 -6.66 -6.30 -12.71
N ASP A 24 -7.43 -5.78 -11.76
CA ASP A 24 -8.79 -5.30 -11.97
C ASP A 24 -8.86 -3.82 -12.43
N ALA A 25 -7.79 -3.05 -12.21
CA ALA A 25 -7.75 -1.62 -12.51
C ALA A 25 -7.75 -1.29 -14.01
N ASP A 26 -8.46 -0.22 -14.34
CA ASP A 26 -8.33 0.49 -15.62
C ASP A 26 -6.95 1.18 -15.77
N ASP A 27 -6.67 1.77 -16.93
CA ASP A 27 -5.36 2.37 -17.21
C ASP A 27 -5.03 3.56 -16.29
N SER A 28 -6.02 4.37 -15.91
CA SER A 28 -5.84 5.52 -15.02
C SER A 28 -5.56 5.06 -13.59
N GLN A 29 -6.39 4.15 -13.08
CA GLN A 29 -6.23 3.53 -11.76
C GLN A 29 -4.89 2.82 -11.67
N ARG A 30 -4.51 2.06 -12.70
CA ARG A 30 -3.23 1.34 -12.76
C ARG A 30 -2.03 2.29 -12.74
N TYR A 31 -2.13 3.43 -13.42
CA TYR A 31 -1.11 4.48 -13.35
C TYR A 31 -0.98 5.03 -11.92
N ILE A 32 -2.10 5.37 -11.27
CA ILE A 32 -2.12 5.91 -9.90
C ILE A 32 -1.59 4.88 -8.91
N LEU A 33 -2.01 3.61 -9.01
CA LEU A 33 -1.54 2.51 -8.16
C LEU A 33 -0.02 2.36 -8.22
N ARG A 34 0.57 2.40 -9.42
CA ARG A 34 2.03 2.30 -9.62
C ARG A 34 2.77 3.52 -9.08
N GLN A 35 2.23 4.72 -9.27
CA GLN A 35 2.83 5.96 -8.77
C GLN A 35 2.86 5.96 -7.23
N THR A 36 1.72 5.69 -6.62
CA THR A 36 1.56 5.69 -5.16
C THR A 36 2.33 4.54 -4.48
N ALA A 37 2.50 3.39 -5.17
CA ALA A 37 3.32 2.28 -4.67
C ALA A 37 4.77 2.69 -4.41
N ARG A 38 5.37 3.50 -5.30
CA ARG A 38 6.74 4.01 -5.11
C ARG A 38 6.85 4.88 -3.85
N ARG A 39 5.86 5.75 -3.62
CA ARG A 39 5.82 6.58 -2.40
C ARG A 39 5.68 5.73 -1.14
N PHE A 40 4.84 4.70 -1.19
CA PHE A 40 4.65 3.78 -0.08
C PHE A 40 5.96 3.09 0.32
N TYR A 41 6.72 2.53 -0.63
CA TYR A 41 7.99 1.88 -0.30
C TYR A 41 9.00 2.86 0.31
N ALA A 42 9.12 4.08 -0.24
CA ALA A 42 9.99 5.10 0.34
C ALA A 42 9.58 5.50 1.77
N PHE A 43 8.27 5.61 2.05
CA PHE A 43 7.78 5.90 3.40
C PHE A 43 8.04 4.74 4.38
N ARG A 44 7.73 3.51 3.97
CA ARG A 44 7.96 2.30 4.76
C ARG A 44 9.43 2.13 5.13
N ASP A 45 10.33 2.36 4.18
CA ASP A 45 11.77 2.19 4.37
C ASP A 45 12.36 3.25 5.31
N ASN A 46 11.69 4.40 5.49
CA ASN A 46 12.04 5.45 6.46
C ASN A 46 11.45 5.20 7.87
N CYS A 47 10.63 4.16 8.07
CA CYS A 47 10.06 3.88 9.39
C CYS A 47 11.12 3.36 10.39
N GLY A 48 11.19 3.99 11.56
CA GLY A 48 12.08 3.59 12.66
C GLY A 48 11.51 2.55 13.63
N SER A 49 10.26 2.11 13.47
CA SER A 49 9.60 1.18 14.40
C SER A 49 8.61 0.25 13.71
N ALA A 50 8.34 -0.91 14.33
CA ALA A 50 7.33 -1.85 13.84
C ALA A 50 5.92 -1.23 13.78
N ALA A 51 5.57 -0.37 14.75
CA ALA A 51 4.29 0.33 14.74
C ALA A 51 4.14 1.27 13.53
N CYS A 52 5.21 1.98 13.14
CA CYS A 52 5.23 2.82 11.94
C CYS A 52 5.01 1.99 10.67
N ILE A 53 5.74 0.87 10.54
CA ILE A 53 5.60 -0.04 9.39
C ILE A 53 4.18 -0.62 9.32
N ALA A 54 3.61 -1.04 10.45
CA ALA A 54 2.25 -1.56 10.51
C ALA A 54 1.21 -0.49 10.13
N GLY A 55 1.40 0.77 10.54
CA GLY A 55 0.60 1.90 10.09
C GLY A 55 0.69 2.09 8.57
N ALA A 56 1.93 2.13 8.03
CA ALA A 56 2.17 2.27 6.60
C ALA A 56 1.44 1.21 5.76
N TYR A 57 1.44 -0.07 6.19
CA TYR A 57 0.70 -1.12 5.49
C TYR A 57 -0.82 -0.91 5.52
N ARG A 58 -1.38 -0.51 6.67
CA ARG A 58 -2.82 -0.26 6.80
C ARG A 58 -3.27 0.92 5.94
N ASP A 59 -2.51 2.02 5.99
CA ASP A 59 -2.78 3.22 5.19
C ASP A 59 -2.71 2.89 3.70
N ARG A 60 -1.71 2.10 3.29
CA ARG A 60 -1.58 1.66 1.89
C ARG A 60 -2.76 0.81 1.42
N ILE A 61 -3.23 -0.11 2.25
CA ILE A 61 -4.40 -0.93 1.92
C ILE A 61 -5.66 -0.06 1.76
N SER A 62 -5.84 0.96 2.60
CA SER A 62 -6.94 1.92 2.46
C SER A 62 -6.79 2.72 1.16
N GLU A 63 -5.61 3.26 0.90
CA GLU A 63 -5.33 4.06 -0.30
C GLU A 63 -5.63 3.28 -1.59
N ILE A 64 -5.26 1.99 -1.65
CA ILE A 64 -5.56 1.13 -2.80
C ILE A 64 -7.08 1.00 -3.00
N ARG A 65 -7.86 0.83 -1.93
CA ARG A 65 -9.33 0.73 -2.03
C ARG A 65 -9.94 2.02 -2.54
N ASP A 66 -9.47 3.16 -2.06
CA ASP A 66 -9.96 4.47 -2.51
C ASP A 66 -9.66 4.68 -4.00
N ILE A 67 -8.48 4.24 -4.48
CA ILE A 67 -8.12 4.32 -5.90
C ILE A 67 -9.05 3.45 -6.75
N MET A 68 -9.31 2.22 -6.29
CA MET A 68 -10.18 1.29 -7.01
C MET A 68 -11.64 1.73 -7.02
N ASN A 69 -12.10 2.46 -6.00
CA ASN A 69 -13.43 3.04 -5.95
C ASN A 69 -13.55 4.35 -6.74
N GLY A 70 -12.42 4.95 -7.16
CA GLY A 70 -12.40 6.26 -7.82
C GLY A 70 -12.52 7.45 -6.86
N ASP A 71 -12.47 7.21 -5.56
CA ASP A 71 -12.59 8.23 -4.50
C ASP A 71 -11.24 8.81 -4.08
N TRP A 72 -10.14 8.25 -4.59
CA TRP A 72 -8.80 8.68 -4.19
C TRP A 72 -8.50 10.11 -4.64
N THR A 73 -8.08 10.92 -3.67
CA THR A 73 -7.55 12.26 -3.91
C THR A 73 -6.07 12.31 -3.50
N PRO A 74 -5.21 12.98 -4.29
CA PRO A 74 -3.82 13.17 -3.90
C PRO A 74 -3.76 13.94 -2.58
N PRO A 75 -2.97 13.50 -1.58
CA PRO A 75 -2.74 14.31 -0.39
C PRO A 75 -2.04 15.62 -0.81
N ARG A 76 -2.52 16.71 -0.22
CA ARG A 76 -2.03 18.08 -0.48
C ARG A 76 -0.65 18.32 0.14
#